data_AF-A0ABC8QRE8-F1
#
_entry.id   AF-A0ABC8QRE8-F1
#
_cell.length_a   1.000
_cell.length_b   1.000
_cell.length_c   1.000
_cell.angle_alpha   90.00
_cell.angle_beta   90.00
_cell.angle_gamma   90.00
#
_symmetry.space_group_name_H-M   'P 1'
#
loop_
_entity.id
_entity.type
_entity.pdbx_description
1 polymer ?
#
loop_
_entity_poly.entity_id
_entity_poly.type
_entity_poly.pdbx_seq_one_letter_code
_entity_poly.pdbx_strand_id
1 'polypeptide(L)'
;MNLELIIMSVVEVLRLLRTKISNQTVGLKSEQCFNIGLDSVLTKEKLAVIRWLLAETYEPENMGTESFLNEDRKTGLSTMIIEIGPRLSFTTEWSANACR
;
A
#
# COMPACT_ATOMS: atom_id res chain seq x y z
N MET A 1 -5.16 -10.54 -24.75
CA MET A 1 -5.91 -10.23 -23.51
C MET A 1 -5.05 -9.22 -22.78
N ASN A 2 -5.24 -7.93 -23.09
CA ASN A 2 -4.37 -6.87 -22.63
C ASN A 2 -4.69 -6.61 -21.15
N LEU A 3 -3.75 -6.93 -20.27
CA LEU A 3 -3.74 -6.34 -18.94
C LEU A 3 -3.40 -4.86 -19.13
N GLU A 4 -4.40 -4.04 -19.36
CA GLU A 4 -4.29 -2.63 -19.03
C GLU A 4 -4.08 -2.56 -17.51
N LEU A 5 -2.84 -2.34 -17.10
CA LEU A 5 -2.55 -1.76 -15.79
C LEU A 5 -3.25 -0.40 -15.80
N ILE A 6 -4.48 -0.35 -15.29
CA ILE A 6 -5.17 0.89 -15.01
C ILE A 6 -4.46 1.50 -13.79
N ILE A 7 -3.32 2.16 -14.02
CA ILE A 7 -2.74 3.08 -13.03
C ILE A 7 -3.63 4.32 -13.08
N MET A 8 -4.79 4.23 -12.44
CA MET A 8 -5.59 5.42 -12.19
C MET A 8 -4.83 6.29 -11.22
N SER A 9 -4.58 7.54 -11.60
CA SER A 9 -4.00 8.52 -10.70
C SER A 9 -4.92 8.69 -9.48
N VAL A 10 -4.34 8.96 -8.32
CA VAL A 10 -5.08 9.26 -7.07
C VAL A 10 -6.12 10.37 -7.31
N VAL A 11 -5.80 11.32 -8.21
CA VAL A 11 -6.70 12.40 -8.63
C VAL A 11 -7.96 11.85 -9.31
N GLU A 12 -7.82 10.91 -10.25
CA GLU A 12 -8.94 10.34 -10.98
C GLU A 12 -9.82 9.46 -10.06
N VAL A 13 -9.19 8.70 -9.15
CA VAL A 13 -9.93 7.93 -8.13
C VAL A 13 -10.74 8.88 -7.25
N LEU A 14 -10.15 9.97 -6.75
CA LEU A 14 -10.87 10.96 -5.93
C LEU A 14 -12.03 11.61 -6.70
N ARG A 15 -11.84 11.89 -7.99
CA ARG A 15 -12.90 12.40 -8.88
C ARG A 15 -14.07 11.42 -8.98
N LEU A 16 -13.78 10.13 -9.14
CA LEU A 16 -14.80 9.09 -9.20
C LEU A 16 -15.51 8.89 -7.85
N LEU A 17 -14.79 8.95 -6.72
CA LEU A 17 -15.40 8.88 -5.39
C LEU A 17 -16.39 10.02 -5.17
N ARG A 18 -16.02 11.24 -5.57
CA ARG A 18 -16.90 12.42 -5.46
C ARG A 18 -18.14 12.35 -6.34
N THR A 19 -18.03 11.74 -7.51
CA THR A 19 -19.13 11.66 -8.49
C THR A 19 -20.04 10.45 -8.27
N LYS A 20 -19.50 9.30 -7.85
CA LYS A 20 -20.24 8.04 -7.73
C LYS A 20 -20.65 7.67 -6.31
N ILE A 21 -19.96 8.17 -5.28
CA ILE A 21 -20.21 7.79 -3.89
C ILE A 21 -20.70 8.98 -3.07
N SER A 22 -19.86 10.01 -2.88
CA SER A 22 -20.21 11.19 -2.09
C SER A 22 -19.37 12.41 -2.45
N ASN A 23 -20.04 13.51 -2.80
CA ASN A 23 -19.40 14.79 -3.09
C ASN A 23 -18.67 15.42 -1.89
N GLN A 24 -18.91 14.93 -0.67
CA GLN A 24 -18.28 15.39 0.57
C GLN A 24 -16.90 14.74 0.82
N THR A 25 -16.42 13.87 -0.07
CA THR A 25 -15.12 13.21 0.07
C THR A 25 -13.99 14.26 0.01
N VAL A 26 -13.36 14.52 1.16
CA VAL A 26 -12.39 15.62 1.33
C VAL A 26 -11.02 15.26 0.74
N GLY A 27 -10.60 14.00 0.84
CA GLY A 27 -9.30 13.57 0.34
C GLY A 27 -9.19 12.05 0.18
N LEU A 28 -8.09 11.64 -0.43
CA LEU A 28 -7.68 10.25 -0.60
C LEU A 28 -6.18 10.18 -0.32
N LYS A 29 -5.79 9.26 0.56
CA LYS A 29 -4.40 8.91 0.83
C LYS A 29 -4.24 7.42 0.54
N SER A 30 -3.03 7.03 0.16
CA SER A 30 -2.67 5.65 -0.13
C SER A 30 -1.26 5.37 0.36
N GLU A 31 -1.03 4.15 0.82
CA GLU A 31 0.28 3.61 1.14
C GLU A 31 0.46 2.26 0.42
N GLN A 32 1.70 1.89 0.15
CA GLN A 32 2.03 0.55 -0.35
C GLN A 32 2.41 -0.33 0.83
N CYS A 33 1.73 -1.47 0.97
CA CYS A 33 1.98 -2.42 2.05
C CYS A 33 2.55 -3.73 1.49
N PHE A 34 3.61 -4.23 2.11
CA PHE A 34 4.24 -5.49 1.75
C PHE A 34 3.97 -6.56 2.81
N ASN A 35 3.26 -7.61 2.42
CA ASN A 35 3.04 -8.78 3.26
C ASN A 35 4.17 -9.79 3.04
N ILE A 36 5.00 -10.03 4.06
CA ILE A 36 6.15 -10.94 3.99
C ILE A 36 5.84 -12.20 4.81
N GLY A 37 5.74 -13.34 4.14
CA GLY A 37 5.66 -14.65 4.80
C GLY A 37 7.01 -15.04 5.40
N LEU A 38 7.04 -15.42 6.68
CA LEU A 38 8.26 -15.79 7.40
C LEU A 38 8.12 -17.21 7.95
N ASP A 39 9.10 -18.07 7.66
CA ASP A 39 9.18 -19.42 8.23
C ASP A 39 9.93 -19.46 9.57
N SER A 40 10.55 -18.34 9.95
CA SER A 40 11.32 -18.20 11.20
C SER A 40 11.40 -16.73 11.64
N VAL A 41 11.79 -16.52 12.90
CA VAL A 41 11.97 -15.17 13.44
C VAL A 41 13.09 -14.43 12.70
N LEU A 42 12.82 -13.17 12.36
CA LEU A 42 13.75 -12.33 11.63
C LEU A 42 14.75 -11.67 12.60
N THR A 43 16.05 -11.74 12.30
CA THR A 43 17.07 -10.99 13.05
C THR A 43 17.05 -9.51 12.66
N LYS A 44 17.67 -8.65 13.49
CA LYS A 44 17.71 -7.20 13.23
C LYS A 44 18.44 -6.88 11.92
N GLU A 45 19.48 -7.65 11.60
CA GLU A 45 20.29 -7.51 10.39
C GLU A 45 19.45 -7.85 9.16
N LYS A 46 18.72 -8.97 9.18
CA LYS A 46 17.82 -9.36 8.09
C LYS A 46 16.70 -8.33 7.88
N LEU A 47 16.15 -7.80 8.98
CA LEU A 47 15.13 -6.75 8.91
C LEU A 47 15.68 -5.45 8.29
N ALA A 48 16.94 -5.09 8.55
CA ALA A 48 17.58 -3.95 7.90
C ALA A 48 17.73 -4.17 6.38
N VAL A 49 18.10 -5.37 5.96
CA VAL A 49 18.19 -5.73 4.53
C VAL A 49 16.83 -5.65 3.85
N ILE A 50 15.77 -6.20 4.46
CA ILE A 50 14.42 -6.14 3.92
C ILE A 50 13.96 -4.69 3.78
N ARG A 51 14.20 -3.84 4.80
CA ARG A 51 13.88 -2.41 4.70
C ARG A 51 14.61 -1.74 3.55
N TRP A 52 15.89 -2.02 3.37
CA TRP A 52 16.66 -1.47 2.27
C TRP A 52 16.12 -1.92 0.90
N LEU A 53 15.66 -3.18 0.78
CA LEU A 53 15.14 -3.72 -0.46
C LEU A 53 13.79 -3.11 -0.86
N LEU A 54 12.94 -2.80 0.13
CA LEU A 54 11.57 -2.35 -0.09
C LEU A 54 11.40 -0.83 0.00
N ALA A 55 12.35 -0.13 0.64
CA ALA A 55 12.33 1.31 0.73
C ALA A 55 12.57 1.96 -0.62
N GLU A 56 11.89 3.07 -0.87
CA GLU A 56 12.15 3.87 -2.05
C GLU A 56 13.54 4.49 -2.00
N THR A 57 14.24 4.46 -3.14
CA THR A 57 15.68 4.82 -3.20
C THR A 57 15.92 6.27 -2.78
N TYR A 58 14.96 7.16 -3.06
CA TYR A 58 15.07 8.59 -2.80
C TYR A 58 14.25 9.08 -1.61
N GLU A 59 13.46 8.21 -0.98
CA GLU A 59 12.59 8.56 0.16
C GLU A 59 12.59 7.42 1.22
N PRO A 60 13.76 7.01 1.73
CA PRO A 60 13.86 5.86 2.64
C PRO A 60 13.14 6.05 3.98
N GLU A 61 12.91 7.30 4.39
CA GLU A 61 12.16 7.68 5.58
C GLU A 61 10.66 7.34 5.49
N ASN A 62 10.14 7.13 4.27
CA ASN A 62 8.74 6.78 4.05
C ASN A 62 8.48 5.27 4.19
N MET A 63 9.47 4.48 4.63
CA MET A 63 9.33 3.06 4.92
C MET A 63 9.10 2.83 6.43
N GLY A 64 7.91 2.35 6.77
CA GLY A 64 7.50 2.05 8.16
C GLY A 64 7.14 0.58 8.36
N THR A 65 7.06 0.16 9.63
CA THR A 65 6.45 -1.14 10.02
C THR A 65 4.99 -1.00 10.46
N GLU A 66 4.50 0.23 10.57
CA GLU A 66 3.13 0.56 10.93
C GLU A 66 2.51 1.43 9.82
N SER A 67 1.19 1.39 9.70
CA SER A 67 0.44 2.20 8.73
C SER A 67 0.52 3.69 9.07
N PHE A 68 0.84 4.51 8.08
CA PHE A 68 0.88 5.98 8.20
C PHE A 68 -0.54 6.58 8.17
N LEU A 69 -1.53 5.82 7.69
CA LEU A 69 -2.94 6.25 7.63
C LEU A 69 -3.65 6.23 8.99
N ASN A 70 -3.05 5.59 10.01
CA ASN A 70 -3.65 5.49 11.34
C ASN A 70 -3.74 6.83 12.08
N GLU A 71 -2.86 7.79 11.77
CA GLU A 71 -2.85 9.10 12.44
C GLU A 71 -4.10 9.94 12.12
N ASP A 72 -4.67 9.78 10.92
CA ASP A 72 -5.81 10.57 10.45
C ASP A 72 -7.11 10.25 11.19
N ARG A 73 -7.19 9.12 11.89
CA ARG A 73 -8.34 8.78 12.75
C ARG A 73 -8.56 9.82 13.87
N LYS A 74 -7.55 10.61 14.20
CA LYS A 74 -7.60 11.64 15.27
C LYS A 74 -8.20 12.97 14.81
N THR A 75 -8.47 13.15 13.52
CA THR A 75 -8.88 14.44 12.94
C THR A 75 -10.39 14.75 13.04
N GLY A 76 -11.19 13.85 13.64
CA GLY A 76 -12.64 14.01 13.77
C GLY A 76 -13.43 13.81 12.46
N LEU A 77 -12.73 13.54 11.35
CA LEU A 77 -13.34 13.13 10.08
C LEU A 77 -13.67 11.63 10.11
N SER A 78 -14.77 11.26 9.44
CA SER A 78 -15.11 9.86 9.21
C SER A 78 -14.17 9.25 8.17
N THR A 79 -13.10 8.60 8.64
CA THR A 79 -12.10 7.94 7.80
C THR A 79 -12.45 6.47 7.56
N MET A 80 -12.46 6.04 6.30
CA MET A 80 -12.58 4.64 5.91
C MET A 80 -11.23 4.15 5.38
N ILE A 81 -10.77 3.00 5.90
CA ILE A 81 -9.56 2.34 5.41
C ILE A 81 -9.98 1.16 4.54
N ILE A 82 -9.41 1.08 3.34
CA ILE A 82 -9.66 0.01 2.37
C ILE A 82 -8.29 -0.57 1.99
N GLU A 83 -8.09 -1.86 2.28
CA GLU A 83 -6.93 -2.60 1.82
C GLU A 83 -7.26 -3.30 0.49
N ILE A 84 -6.38 -3.15 -0.50
CA ILE A 84 -6.54 -3.75 -1.82
C ILE A 84 -5.32 -4.63 -2.07
N GLY A 85 -5.55 -5.93 -2.18
CA GLY A 85 -4.51 -6.93 -2.42
C GLY A 85 -4.89 -7.92 -3.53
N PRO A 86 -3.94 -8.76 -3.95
CA PRO A 86 -4.22 -9.84 -4.89
C PRO A 86 -5.26 -10.81 -4.31
N ARG A 87 -6.01 -11.49 -5.19
CA ARG A 87 -6.90 -12.57 -4.74
C ARG A 87 -6.06 -13.69 -4.11
N LEU A 88 -6.49 -14.16 -2.93
CA LEU A 88 -5.83 -15.14 -2.04
C LEU A 88 -5.24 -16.41 -2.68
N SER A 89 -5.61 -16.76 -3.92
CA SER A 89 -5.20 -17.98 -4.60
C SER A 89 -4.09 -17.78 -5.64
N PHE A 90 -3.49 -16.60 -5.74
CA PHE A 90 -2.49 -16.29 -6.77
C PHE A 90 -1.30 -15.52 -6.21
N THR A 91 -0.11 -15.97 -6.55
CA THR A 91 1.13 -15.20 -6.37
C THR A 91 1.21 -14.16 -7.49
N THR A 92 1.47 -12.90 -7.16
CA THR A 92 1.71 -11.87 -8.18
C THR A 92 3.09 -12.09 -8.81
N GLU A 93 3.30 -11.66 -10.05
CA GLU A 93 4.63 -11.70 -10.68
C GLU A 93 5.68 -10.94 -9.85
N TRP A 94 5.26 -9.85 -9.20
CA TRP A 94 6.09 -9.08 -8.27
C TRP A 94 6.52 -9.93 -7.06
N SER A 95 5.59 -10.65 -6.42
CA SER A 95 5.90 -11.55 -5.31
C SER A 95 6.79 -12.72 -5.75
N ALA A 96 6.55 -13.31 -6.91
CA ALA A 96 7.37 -14.40 -7.43
C ALA A 96 8.81 -13.96 -7.73
N ASN A 97 9.01 -12.73 -8.23
CA ASN A 97 10.34 -12.19 -8.49
C ASN A 97 11.05 -11.71 -7.23
N ALA A 98 10.33 -11.15 -6.26
CA ALA A 98 10.89 -10.69 -5.00
C ALA A 98 11.42 -11.85 -4.12
N CYS A 99 10.86 -13.05 -4.29
CA CYS A 99 11.25 -14.25 -3.55
C CYS A 99 12.26 -15.16 -4.28
N ARG A 100 12.74 -14.77 -5.47
CA ARG A 100 13.69 -15.56 -6.26
C ARG A 100 15.15 -15.34 -5.89
#